data_AF-A0A7J8SZP6-F1
#
_entry.id   AF-A0A7J8SZP6-F1
#
_cell.length_a   1.000
_cell.length_b   1.000
_cell.length_c   1.000
_cell.angle_alpha   90.00
_cell.angle_beta   90.00
_cell.angle_gamma   90.00
#
_symmetry.space_group_name_H-M   'P 1'
#
loop_
_entity.id
_entity.type
_entity.pdbx_description
1 polymer ?
#
loop_
_entity_poly.entity_id
_entity_poly.type
_entity_poly.pdbx_seq_one_letter_code
_entity_poly.pdbx_strand_id
1 'polypeptide(L)'
;MPSTATPATATAAFVSKQKSAPKTAYKLWLTPQTSSGKSSNKTTHPTEKDVLKVTLFIENGDGVAFANNNQIHVNANYLGTYKGDLRREFNGVLYHKMTHIWQWDGNGQTSVRLIEGIADFVRLKANYIPSHWVQPGHGDR
;
A
#
# COMPACT_ATOMS: atom_id res chain seq x y z
N MET A 1 37.57 9.04 -22.62
CA MET A 1 36.40 8.41 -23.28
C MET A 1 35.32 8.21 -22.22
N PRO A 2 34.15 8.87 -22.30
CA PRO A 2 33.08 8.66 -21.32
C PRO A 2 32.35 7.34 -21.61
N SER A 3 32.06 6.57 -20.56
CA SER A 3 31.28 5.33 -20.63
C SER A 3 29.80 5.67 -20.76
N THR A 4 29.16 5.20 -21.83
CA THR A 4 27.72 5.30 -22.03
C THR A 4 27.01 4.19 -21.26
N ALA A 5 26.28 4.54 -20.20
CA ALA A 5 25.39 3.62 -19.52
C ALA A 5 24.13 3.36 -20.39
N THR A 6 23.88 2.09 -20.71
CA THR A 6 22.68 1.66 -21.45
C THR A 6 21.46 1.67 -20.51
N PRO A 7 20.29 2.19 -20.91
CA PRO A 7 19.09 2.14 -20.07
C PRO A 7 18.55 0.71 -20.00
N ALA A 8 18.20 0.25 -18.78
CA ALA A 8 17.57 -1.05 -18.57
C ALA A 8 16.06 -0.99 -18.89
N THR A 9 15.62 -1.78 -19.87
CA THR A 9 14.20 -1.95 -20.21
C THR A 9 13.56 -3.01 -19.30
N ALA A 10 12.58 -2.64 -18.49
CA ALA A 10 11.76 -3.59 -17.74
C ALA A 10 10.58 -4.06 -18.60
N THR A 11 10.51 -5.37 -18.89
CA THR A 11 9.34 -5.99 -19.55
C THR A 11 8.50 -6.71 -18.50
N ALA A 12 7.24 -6.33 -18.34
CA ALA A 12 6.31 -7.03 -17.46
C ALA A 12 5.72 -8.25 -18.20
N ALA A 13 5.96 -9.46 -17.68
CA ALA A 13 5.31 -10.68 -18.17
C ALA A 13 4.13 -11.06 -17.28
N PHE A 14 2.95 -11.25 -17.88
CA PHE A 14 1.74 -11.72 -17.20
C PHE A 14 1.73 -13.26 -17.22
N VAL A 15 1.81 -13.90 -16.05
CA VAL A 15 1.70 -15.38 -15.94
C VAL A 15 0.52 -15.77 -15.03
N SER A 16 -0.17 -16.82 -15.46
CA SER A 16 -1.61 -17.05 -15.33
C SER A 16 -2.15 -17.52 -13.97
N LYS A 17 -3.42 -17.14 -13.74
CA LYS A 17 -4.51 -17.79 -12.97
C LYS A 17 -4.11 -18.83 -11.91
N GLN A 18 -4.27 -18.45 -10.64
CA GLN A 18 -4.56 -19.39 -9.57
C GLN A 18 -6.09 -19.44 -9.36
N LYS A 19 -6.69 -20.62 -9.57
CA LYS A 19 -8.13 -20.87 -9.40
C LYS A 19 -8.49 -20.90 -7.91
N SER A 20 -9.72 -20.42 -7.66
CA SER A 20 -10.58 -20.48 -6.46
C SER A 20 -10.25 -19.62 -5.22
N ALA A 21 -10.82 -18.39 -5.17
CA ALA A 21 -11.79 -17.90 -4.17
C ALA A 21 -12.00 -16.36 -4.32
N PRO A 22 -13.17 -15.78 -3.96
CA PRO A 22 -13.65 -14.52 -4.53
C PRO A 22 -13.12 -13.30 -3.77
N LYS A 23 -12.17 -12.59 -4.40
CA LYS A 23 -11.95 -11.13 -4.40
C LYS A 23 -10.57 -10.95 -5.01
N THR A 24 -10.54 -10.44 -6.24
CA THR A 24 -9.37 -10.36 -7.09
C THR A 24 -8.22 -9.62 -6.40
N ALA A 25 -7.28 -10.36 -5.82
CA ALA A 25 -5.97 -9.84 -5.44
C ALA A 25 -5.10 -9.86 -6.70
N TYR A 26 -4.74 -8.68 -7.20
CA TYR A 26 -3.81 -8.54 -8.31
C TYR A 26 -2.39 -8.65 -7.75
N LYS A 27 -1.74 -9.79 -7.95
CA LYS A 27 -0.33 -10.00 -7.59
C LYS A 27 0.55 -9.57 -8.77
N LEU A 28 1.19 -8.41 -8.67
CA LEU A 28 2.13 -7.91 -9.69
C LEU A 28 3.55 -8.35 -9.32
N TRP A 29 4.18 -9.15 -10.17
CA TRP A 29 5.61 -9.49 -10.04
C TRP A 29 6.43 -8.55 -10.94
N LEU A 30 7.43 -7.87 -10.37
CA LEU A 30 8.50 -7.24 -11.15
C LEU A 30 9.78 -8.03 -10.88
N THR A 31 10.26 -8.75 -11.90
CA THR A 31 11.54 -9.47 -11.84
C THR A 31 12.63 -8.58 -12.43
N PRO A 32 13.71 -8.24 -11.69
CA PRO A 32 14.88 -7.62 -12.29
C PRO A 32 15.56 -8.63 -13.22
N GLN A 33 15.83 -8.24 -14.46
CA GLN A 33 16.63 -9.04 -15.37
C GLN A 33 18.11 -8.69 -15.13
N THR A 34 18.86 -9.54 -14.45
CA THR A 34 20.33 -9.44 -14.39
C THR A 34 20.95 -10.53 -15.26
N SER A 35 21.97 -10.15 -16.01
CA SER A 35 22.71 -11.03 -16.90
C SER A 35 23.49 -12.08 -16.10
N SER A 36 23.32 -13.34 -16.53
CA SER A 36 24.18 -14.52 -16.33
C SER A 36 25.20 -14.50 -15.16
N GLY A 37 24.83 -15.15 -14.06
CA GLY A 37 25.77 -15.62 -13.04
C GLY A 37 25.09 -16.59 -12.08
N LYS A 38 25.45 -17.88 -12.14
CA LYS A 38 24.95 -18.91 -11.22
C LYS A 38 25.42 -18.63 -9.79
N SER A 39 24.50 -18.37 -8.88
CA SER A 39 24.58 -18.80 -7.49
C SER A 39 23.17 -18.79 -6.90
N SER A 40 22.69 -19.99 -6.57
CA SER A 40 21.46 -20.21 -5.82
C SER A 40 21.66 -19.70 -4.40
N ASN A 41 21.40 -18.42 -4.20
CA ASN A 41 21.06 -17.90 -2.89
C ASN A 41 19.71 -17.21 -3.07
N LYS A 42 18.64 -17.87 -2.62
CA LYS A 42 17.33 -17.23 -2.53
C LYS A 42 17.47 -16.15 -1.46
N THR A 43 17.85 -14.94 -1.85
CA THR A 43 17.77 -13.76 -0.99
C THR A 43 16.29 -13.58 -0.68
N THR A 44 15.83 -14.18 0.43
CA THR A 44 14.53 -13.88 1.01
C THR A 44 14.60 -12.46 1.52
N HIS A 45 14.42 -11.49 0.63
CA HIS A 45 13.93 -10.18 1.04
C HIS A 45 12.64 -10.44 1.82
N PRO A 46 12.51 -9.96 3.07
CA PRO A 46 11.24 -10.06 3.78
C PRO A 46 10.25 -9.20 2.98
N THR A 47 9.49 -9.82 2.09
CA THR A 47 8.53 -9.09 1.25
C THR A 47 7.28 -8.71 2.05
N GLU A 48 7.12 -9.25 3.26
CA GLU A 48 5.93 -9.12 4.09
C GLU A 48 6.32 -8.98 5.57
N LYS A 49 5.66 -8.07 6.30
CA LYS A 49 5.74 -8.00 7.77
C LYS A 49 5.00 -9.20 8.37
N ASP A 50 5.60 -9.85 9.37
CA ASP A 50 4.94 -10.91 10.12
C ASP A 50 3.93 -10.31 11.11
N VAL A 51 2.67 -10.21 10.66
CA VAL A 51 1.58 -9.59 11.43
C VAL A 51 0.52 -10.63 11.76
N LEU A 52 0.57 -11.15 12.99
CA LEU A 52 -0.38 -12.16 13.49
C LEU A 52 -1.64 -11.55 14.10
N LYS A 53 -1.57 -10.32 14.61
CA LYS A 53 -2.67 -9.62 15.27
C LYS A 53 -2.62 -8.15 14.95
N VAL A 54 -3.79 -7.60 14.61
CA VAL A 54 -4.01 -6.16 14.50
C VAL A 54 -5.05 -5.74 15.53
N THR A 55 -4.79 -4.67 16.26
CA THR A 55 -5.74 -4.11 17.25
C THR A 55 -6.30 -2.80 16.72
N LEU A 56 -7.59 -2.58 16.87
CA LEU A 56 -8.26 -1.34 16.46
C LEU A 56 -8.79 -0.63 17.71
N PHE A 57 -8.42 0.64 17.86
CA PHE A 57 -8.92 1.55 18.88
C PHE A 57 -9.74 2.66 18.23
N ILE A 58 -10.86 2.98 18.87
CA ILE A 58 -11.63 4.20 18.58
C ILE A 58 -11.52 5.06 19.83
N GLU A 59 -10.84 6.20 19.70
CA GLU A 59 -10.48 7.04 20.84
C GLU A 59 -10.42 8.50 20.44
N ASN A 60 -10.49 9.39 21.42
CA ASN A 60 -10.32 10.82 21.16
C ASN A 60 -8.84 11.14 20.91
N GLY A 61 -8.56 11.91 19.86
CA GLY A 61 -7.22 12.37 19.55
C GLY A 61 -7.21 13.44 18.48
N ASP A 62 -6.09 13.54 17.77
CA ASP A 62 -5.88 14.49 16.68
C ASP A 62 -5.89 13.81 15.31
N GLY A 63 -6.20 14.59 14.27
CA GLY A 63 -6.25 14.10 12.89
C GLY A 63 -7.35 13.06 12.64
N VAL A 64 -7.17 12.25 11.61
CA VAL A 64 -8.16 11.23 11.17
C VAL A 64 -7.91 9.89 11.87
N ALA A 65 -6.70 9.37 11.72
CA ALA A 65 -6.25 8.10 12.28
C ALA A 65 -4.72 7.96 12.13
N PHE A 66 -4.12 7.09 12.94
CA PHE A 66 -2.72 6.66 12.78
C PHE A 66 -2.60 5.14 12.95
N ALA A 67 -1.46 4.59 12.52
CA ALA A 67 -1.15 3.18 12.65
C ALA A 67 0.31 2.97 13.04
N ASN A 68 0.55 2.16 14.06
CA ASN A 68 1.87 1.86 14.62
C ASN A 68 1.81 0.54 15.40
N ASN A 69 2.90 -0.22 15.44
CA ASN A 69 3.01 -1.45 16.26
C ASN A 69 1.80 -2.42 16.12
N ASN A 70 1.32 -2.61 14.89
CA ASN A 70 0.14 -3.43 14.57
C ASN A 70 -1.16 -2.95 15.27
N GLN A 71 -1.24 -1.66 15.57
CA GLN A 71 -2.41 -1.00 16.12
C GLN A 71 -2.88 0.07 15.15
N ILE A 72 -4.18 0.21 15.04
CA ILE A 72 -4.86 1.25 14.28
C ILE A 72 -5.67 2.05 15.28
N HIS A 73 -5.44 3.35 15.32
CA HIS A 73 -6.13 4.29 16.19
C HIS A 73 -6.94 5.23 15.32
N VAL A 74 -8.26 5.19 15.43
CA VAL A 74 -9.18 6.04 14.68
C VAL A 74 -9.76 7.09 15.61
N ASN A 75 -9.69 8.36 15.20
CA ASN A 75 -10.14 9.48 16.03
C ASN A 75 -11.67 9.54 16.09
N ALA A 76 -12.24 9.34 17.28
CA ALA A 76 -13.68 9.42 17.53
C ALA A 76 -14.25 10.82 17.23
N ASN A 77 -13.48 11.89 17.46
CA ASN A 77 -13.91 13.27 17.15
C ASN A 77 -14.06 13.48 15.64
N TYR A 78 -13.17 12.91 14.83
CA TYR A 78 -13.28 12.92 13.37
C TYR A 78 -14.55 12.17 12.92
N LEU A 79 -14.77 10.97 13.46
CA LEU A 79 -15.97 10.17 13.11
C LEU A 79 -17.27 10.88 13.52
N GLY A 80 -17.30 11.52 14.69
CA GLY A 80 -18.48 12.21 15.20
C GLY A 80 -18.85 13.49 14.44
N THR A 81 -17.87 14.11 13.76
CA THR A 81 -18.08 15.35 13.01
C THR A 81 -18.18 15.15 11.49
N TYR A 82 -17.83 13.95 10.99
CA TYR A 82 -17.83 13.65 9.56
C TYR A 82 -19.21 13.86 8.92
N LYS A 83 -19.21 14.53 7.74
CA LYS A 83 -20.41 14.79 6.95
C LYS A 83 -20.36 13.97 5.67
N GLY A 84 -21.26 13.00 5.54
CA GLY A 84 -21.34 12.10 4.38
C GLY A 84 -21.58 10.65 4.78
N ASP A 85 -21.16 9.72 3.93
CA ASP A 85 -21.23 8.29 4.21
C ASP A 85 -20.09 7.89 5.17
N LEU A 86 -20.38 7.98 6.47
CA LEU A 86 -19.44 7.64 7.55
C LEU A 86 -18.92 6.21 7.43
N ARG A 87 -19.78 5.25 7.04
CA ARG A 87 -19.38 3.84 6.91
C ARG A 87 -18.36 3.68 5.79
N ARG A 88 -18.58 4.35 4.65
CA ARG A 88 -17.65 4.34 3.53
C ARG A 88 -16.33 5.03 3.87
N GLU A 89 -16.35 6.15 4.58
CA GLU A 89 -15.13 6.83 5.03
C GLU A 89 -14.35 5.97 6.01
N PHE A 90 -15.00 5.47 7.05
CA PHE A 90 -14.38 4.64 8.07
C PHE A 90 -13.72 3.41 7.46
N ASN A 91 -14.40 2.72 6.54
CA ASN A 91 -13.81 1.62 5.80
C ASN A 91 -12.61 2.07 4.96
N GLY A 92 -12.69 3.21 4.28
CA GLY A 92 -11.57 3.75 3.52
C GLY A 92 -10.34 4.04 4.38
N VAL A 93 -10.53 4.70 5.53
CA VAL A 93 -9.47 4.95 6.52
C VAL A 93 -8.89 3.62 7.01
N LEU A 94 -9.73 2.63 7.31
CA LEU A 94 -9.26 1.34 7.78
C LEU A 94 -8.42 0.61 6.74
N TYR A 95 -8.80 0.64 5.45
CA TYR A 95 -8.00 0.06 4.36
C TYR A 95 -6.65 0.76 4.20
N HIS A 96 -6.63 2.10 4.30
CA HIS A 96 -5.41 2.89 4.28
C HIS A 96 -4.47 2.48 5.43
N LYS A 97 -4.98 2.47 6.67
CA LYS A 97 -4.18 2.17 7.85
C LYS A 97 -3.76 0.71 7.93
N MET A 98 -4.61 -0.23 7.51
CA MET A 98 -4.24 -1.65 7.40
C MET A 98 -3.09 -1.85 6.40
N THR A 99 -3.07 -1.07 5.32
CA THR A 99 -1.95 -1.11 4.36
C THR A 99 -0.65 -0.76 5.05
N HIS A 100 -0.60 0.29 5.86
CA HIS A 100 0.59 0.65 6.65
C HIS A 100 1.08 -0.45 7.60
N ILE A 101 0.15 -1.26 8.14
CA ILE A 101 0.50 -2.39 9.01
C ILE A 101 1.21 -3.51 8.21
N TRP A 102 0.70 -3.86 7.03
CA TRP A 102 1.25 -4.96 6.24
C TRP A 102 2.40 -4.55 5.31
N GLN A 103 2.44 -3.28 4.92
CA GLN A 103 3.44 -2.75 4.02
C GLN A 103 4.81 -2.74 4.68
N TRP A 104 5.80 -3.32 3.99
CA TRP A 104 7.19 -3.15 4.32
C TRP A 104 7.68 -1.77 3.87
N ASP A 105 8.29 -1.02 4.77
CA ASP A 105 8.66 0.38 4.57
C ASP A 105 10.12 0.60 4.20
N GLY A 106 10.84 -0.45 3.80
CA GLY A 106 12.25 -0.29 3.48
C GLY A 106 13.15 -0.25 4.70
N ASN A 107 12.73 -0.76 5.86
CA ASN A 107 13.42 -0.48 7.13
C ASN A 107 13.51 1.04 7.38
N GLY A 108 12.40 1.75 7.12
CA GLY A 108 12.31 3.21 7.21
C GLY A 108 13.04 4.00 6.11
N GLN A 109 13.62 3.34 5.11
CA GLN A 109 14.35 4.01 4.02
C GLN A 109 13.44 4.44 2.85
N THR A 110 12.21 3.94 2.80
CA THR A 110 11.28 4.31 1.73
C THR A 110 10.72 5.70 1.95
N SER A 111 10.55 6.47 0.88
CA SER A 111 9.95 7.79 0.98
C SER A 111 8.50 7.71 1.49
N VAL A 112 8.14 8.63 2.40
CA VAL A 112 6.79 8.71 2.97
C VAL A 112 5.73 8.84 1.87
N ARG A 113 6.01 9.60 0.80
CA ARG A 113 5.09 9.75 -0.34
C ARG A 113 4.75 8.43 -1.03
N LEU A 114 5.72 7.52 -1.16
CA LEU A 114 5.47 6.21 -1.77
C LEU A 114 4.68 5.31 -0.82
N ILE A 115 5.01 5.34 0.48
CA ILE A 115 4.30 4.57 1.50
C ILE A 115 2.82 4.99 1.58
N GLU A 116 2.55 6.29 1.70
CA GLU A 116 1.17 6.82 1.67
C GLU A 116 0.48 6.56 0.32
N GLY A 117 1.18 6.74 -0.80
CA GLY A 117 0.60 6.49 -2.12
C GLY A 117 0.17 5.04 -2.36
N ILE A 118 0.89 4.07 -1.79
CA ILE A 118 0.47 2.65 -1.83
C ILE A 118 -0.77 2.43 -0.97
N ALA A 119 -0.86 3.04 0.21
CA ALA A 119 -2.06 2.99 1.05
C ALA A 119 -3.28 3.62 0.36
N ASP A 120 -3.10 4.76 -0.29
CA ASP A 120 -4.13 5.43 -1.10
C ASP A 120 -4.55 4.55 -2.29
N PHE A 121 -3.59 3.92 -2.97
CA PHE A 121 -3.89 3.00 -4.07
C PHE A 121 -4.72 1.79 -3.62
N VAL A 122 -4.43 1.21 -2.45
CA VAL A 122 -5.23 0.10 -1.90
C VAL A 122 -6.65 0.57 -1.58
N ARG A 123 -6.80 1.76 -0.96
CA ARG A 123 -8.11 2.38 -0.69
C ARG A 123 -8.89 2.62 -2.00
N LEU A 124 -8.24 3.11 -3.04
CA LEU A 124 -8.80 3.31 -4.38
C LEU A 124 -9.28 1.99 -4.99
N LYS A 125 -8.43 0.96 -4.97
CA LYS A 125 -8.74 -0.36 -5.52
C LYS A 125 -9.88 -1.07 -4.78
N ALA A 126 -10.08 -0.75 -3.51
CA ALA A 126 -11.20 -1.22 -2.69
C ALA A 126 -12.48 -0.38 -2.88
N ASN A 127 -12.49 0.59 -3.80
CA ASN A 127 -13.62 1.47 -4.13
C ASN A 127 -14.05 2.44 -2.99
N TYR A 128 -13.14 2.71 -2.05
CA TYR A 128 -13.35 3.66 -0.95
C TYR A 128 -12.79 5.04 -1.28
N ILE A 129 -13.11 5.56 -2.47
CA ILE A 129 -12.62 6.86 -2.96
C ILE A 129 -13.15 7.98 -2.04
N PRO A 130 -12.28 8.77 -1.41
CA PRO A 130 -12.68 9.97 -0.66
C PRO A 130 -13.38 10.97 -1.57
N SER A 131 -14.39 11.67 -1.04
CA SER A 131 -15.14 12.68 -1.79
C SER A 131 -14.30 13.87 -2.28
N HIS A 132 -13.16 14.14 -1.63
CA HIS A 132 -12.27 15.24 -1.95
C HIS A 132 -11.16 14.88 -2.94
N TRP A 133 -11.05 13.61 -3.37
CA TRP A 133 -10.06 13.24 -4.38
C TRP A 133 -10.49 13.71 -5.76
N VAL A 134 -9.52 14.29 -6.48
CA VAL A 134 -9.69 14.71 -7.87
C VAL A 134 -9.87 13.49 -8.77
N GLN A 135 -10.55 13.69 -9.90
CA GLN A 135 -10.76 12.64 -10.89
C GLN A 135 -9.42 12.17 -11.49
N PRO A 136 -9.37 10.95 -12.05
CA PRO A 136 -8.20 10.49 -12.79
C PRO A 136 -7.73 11.55 -13.79
N GLY A 137 -6.43 11.84 -13.81
CA GLY A 137 -5.82 12.85 -14.69
C GLY A 137 -5.87 14.30 -14.20
N HIS A 138 -6.45 14.57 -13.03
CA HIS A 138 -6.61 15.93 -12.49
C HIS A 138 -5.73 16.21 -11.25
N GLY A 139 -4.68 15.43 -11.04
CA GLY A 139 -3.70 15.65 -9.95
C GLY A 139 -2.75 16.81 -10.26
N ASP A 140 -2.29 17.53 -9.23
CA ASP A 140 -1.55 18.79 -9.40
C ASP A 140 -0.03 18.65 -9.65
N ARG A 141 0.54 17.45 -9.49
CA ARG A 141 1.86 16.94 -9.98
C ARG A 141 2.38 15.77 -9.14
#